data_AF-A0A7C7GFF6-F1
#
_entry.id   AF-A0A7C7GFF6-F1
#
_cell.length_a   1.000
_cell.length_b   1.000
_cell.length_c   1.000
_cell.angle_alpha   90.00
_cell.angle_beta   90.00
_cell.angle_gamma   90.00
#
_symmetry.space_group_name_H-M   'P 1'
#
loop_
_entity.id
_entity.type
_entity.pdbx_description
1 polymer ?
#
loop_
_entity_poly.entity_id
_entity_poly.type
_entity_poly.pdbx_seq_one_letter_code
_entity_poly.pdbx_strand_id
1 'polypeptide(L)'
;NIIRTAGTAPSGAHKQPWTFCLVRDPEIKRRIREAAEVEEKENYSGRMSERWMRDLNPFETDWNKPFIEVVPWIIVVFKRVYEKTDGEKHNNYYVNESVGIATGMLLAAIHNAGLVSLTHTPSPMNFLAEIMNRPESERAFLLIPVGYPKEHAEVPDIKRKALKEIISYF
;
A
#
# COMPACT_ATOMS: atom_id res chain seq x y z
N ASN A 1 8.60 -8.70 -13.49
CA ASN A 1 9.42 -9.42 -12.48
C ASN A 1 9.03 -9.09 -11.05
N ILE A 2 8.90 -7.81 -10.67
CA ILE A 2 8.53 -7.37 -9.31
C ILE A 2 7.20 -8.02 -8.82
N ILE A 3 6.09 -7.83 -9.55
CA ILE A 3 4.79 -8.45 -9.17
C ILE A 3 4.86 -9.98 -9.13
N ARG A 4 5.57 -10.61 -10.07
CA ARG A 4 5.77 -12.06 -10.09
C ARG A 4 6.46 -12.52 -8.80
N THR A 5 7.44 -11.77 -8.30
CA THR A 5 8.15 -12.06 -7.05
C THR A 5 7.20 -11.95 -5.85
N ALA A 6 6.40 -10.89 -5.78
CA ALA A 6 5.38 -10.73 -4.74
C ALA A 6 4.38 -11.90 -4.72
N GLY A 7 3.97 -12.37 -5.90
CA GLY A 7 3.06 -13.52 -6.05
C GLY A 7 3.64 -14.87 -5.63
N THR A 8 4.94 -14.97 -5.33
CA THR A 8 5.55 -16.19 -4.78
C THR A 8 5.41 -16.31 -3.25
N ALA A 9 4.79 -15.33 -2.60
CA ALA A 9 4.57 -15.35 -1.17
C ALA A 9 3.75 -16.57 -0.72
N PRO A 10 3.99 -17.09 0.51
CA PRO A 10 3.10 -18.06 1.12
C PRO A 10 1.72 -17.43 1.38
N SER A 11 0.69 -18.27 1.45
CA SER A 11 -0.66 -17.85 1.78
C SER A 11 -1.45 -18.96 2.48
N GLY A 12 -2.37 -18.56 3.35
CA GLY A 12 -3.25 -19.49 4.06
C GLY A 12 -3.97 -20.40 3.07
N ALA A 13 -3.85 -21.72 3.27
CA ALA A 13 -4.43 -22.75 2.39
C ALA A 13 -4.14 -22.56 0.89
N HIS A 14 -2.96 -22.00 0.55
CA HIS A 14 -2.53 -21.73 -0.84
C HIS A 14 -3.50 -20.83 -1.63
N LYS A 15 -4.29 -19.99 -0.96
CA LYS A 15 -5.35 -19.19 -1.58
C LYS A 15 -4.86 -18.03 -2.44
N GLN A 16 -3.64 -17.54 -2.20
CA GLN A 16 -3.06 -16.38 -2.90
C GLN A 16 -4.03 -15.18 -2.97
N PRO A 17 -4.53 -14.69 -1.82
CA PRO A 17 -5.70 -13.80 -1.75
C PRO A 17 -5.34 -12.33 -2.05
N TRP A 18 -4.63 -12.07 -3.14
CA TRP A 18 -4.17 -10.75 -3.55
C TRP A 18 -4.55 -10.44 -5.00
N THR A 19 -4.76 -9.16 -5.25
CA THR A 19 -4.81 -8.58 -6.59
C THR A 19 -3.86 -7.38 -6.62
N PHE A 20 -2.95 -7.34 -7.60
CA PHE A 20 -2.03 -6.22 -7.81
C PHE A 20 -2.49 -5.40 -9.02
N CYS A 21 -3.14 -4.26 -8.78
CA CYS A 21 -3.61 -3.39 -9.85
C CYS A 21 -2.53 -2.38 -10.23
N LEU A 22 -2.07 -2.43 -11.48
CA LEU A 22 -1.05 -1.53 -12.02
C LEU A 22 -1.69 -0.29 -12.66
N VAL A 23 -1.31 0.90 -12.21
CA VAL A 23 -1.84 2.18 -12.70
C VAL A 23 -0.71 2.98 -13.34
N ARG A 24 -0.84 3.24 -14.64
CA ARG A 24 -0.02 4.21 -15.40
C ARG A 24 -0.85 5.35 -15.98
N ASP A 25 -2.16 5.14 -16.10
CA ASP A 25 -3.08 6.07 -16.75
C ASP A 25 -3.11 7.40 -15.97
N PRO A 26 -2.77 8.54 -16.60
CA PRO A 26 -2.71 9.83 -15.92
C PRO A 26 -4.04 10.25 -15.30
N GLU A 27 -5.16 9.94 -15.96
CA GLU A 27 -6.49 10.31 -15.49
C GLU A 27 -6.89 9.47 -14.27
N ILE A 28 -6.58 8.17 -14.26
CA ILE A 28 -6.77 7.34 -13.06
C ILE A 28 -5.87 7.81 -11.92
N LYS A 29 -4.59 8.16 -12.18
CA LYS A 29 -3.69 8.70 -11.15
C LYS A 29 -4.22 10.01 -10.55
N ARG A 30 -4.73 10.91 -11.39
CA ARG A 30 -5.35 12.17 -10.96
C ARG A 30 -6.54 11.93 -10.05
N ARG A 31 -7.47 11.07 -10.46
CA ARG A 31 -8.65 10.69 -9.65
C ARG A 31 -8.26 10.08 -8.30
N ILE A 32 -7.24 9.23 -8.28
CA ILE A 32 -6.70 8.64 -7.03
C ILE A 32 -6.13 9.72 -6.12
N ARG A 33 -5.36 10.67 -6.67
CA ARG A 33 -4.78 11.77 -5.89
C ARG A 33 -5.86 12.64 -5.28
N GLU A 34 -6.80 13.10 -6.09
CA GLU A 34 -7.88 13.97 -5.63
C GLU A 34 -8.66 13.33 -4.47
N ALA A 35 -9.04 12.07 -4.61
CA ALA A 35 -9.72 11.32 -3.54
C ALA A 35 -8.84 11.12 -2.30
N ALA A 36 -7.56 10.78 -2.47
CA ALA A 36 -6.63 10.61 -1.35
C ALA A 36 -6.40 11.93 -0.58
N GLU A 37 -6.28 13.05 -1.27
CA GLU A 37 -6.09 14.37 -0.64
C GLU A 37 -7.34 14.84 0.10
N VAL A 38 -8.55 14.48 -0.37
CA VAL A 38 -9.80 14.73 0.37
C VAL A 38 -9.80 13.97 1.70
N GLU A 39 -9.55 12.66 1.68
CA GLU A 39 -9.53 11.84 2.90
C GLU A 39 -8.41 12.27 3.87
N GLU A 40 -7.23 12.63 3.35
CA GLU A 40 -6.14 13.15 4.17
C GLU A 40 -6.51 14.48 4.82
N LYS A 41 -7.13 15.42 4.10
CA LYS A 41 -7.61 16.68 4.69
C LYS A 41 -8.57 16.42 5.85
N GLU A 42 -9.53 15.51 5.67
CA GLU A 42 -10.47 15.11 6.73
C GLU A 42 -9.75 14.43 7.92
N ASN A 43 -8.70 13.65 7.64
CA ASN A 43 -7.89 13.01 8.67
C ASN A 43 -7.15 14.04 9.52
N TYR A 44 -6.41 14.95 8.89
CA TYR A 44 -5.67 16.01 9.58
C TYR A 44 -6.58 17.02 10.28
N SER A 45 -7.81 17.26 9.78
CA SER A 45 -8.73 18.23 10.36
C SER A 45 -9.58 17.71 11.53
N GLY A 46 -9.59 16.41 11.82
CA GLY A 46 -10.42 15.91 12.93
C GLY A 46 -10.38 14.41 13.27
N ARG A 47 -9.93 13.52 12.38
CA ARG A 47 -9.87 12.07 12.71
C ARG A 47 -8.57 11.68 13.41
N MET A 48 -7.48 12.40 13.19
CA MET A 48 -6.20 12.13 13.85
C MET A 48 -6.16 12.67 15.27
N SER A 49 -5.85 11.79 16.22
CA SER A 49 -5.54 12.21 17.59
C SER A 49 -4.27 13.07 17.64
N GLU A 50 -4.15 13.96 18.64
CA GLU A 50 -2.92 14.73 18.87
C GLU A 50 -1.67 13.86 18.98
N ARG A 51 -1.80 12.69 19.62
CA ARG A 51 -0.70 11.73 19.74
C ARG A 51 -0.23 11.29 18.36
N TRP A 52 -1.17 10.91 17.50
CA TRP A 52 -0.84 10.46 16.15
C TRP A 52 -0.20 11.58 15.32
N MET A 53 -0.68 12.83 15.45
CA MET A 53 -0.04 13.98 14.80
C MET A 53 1.42 14.14 15.26
N ARG A 54 1.70 14.04 16.56
CA ARG A 54 3.08 14.09 17.09
C ARG A 54 3.95 12.95 16.56
N ASP A 55 3.40 11.76 16.40
CA ASP A 55 4.11 10.60 15.84
C ASP A 55 4.44 10.80 14.34
N LEU A 56 3.68 11.62 13.61
CA LEU A 56 3.94 11.94 12.19
C LEU A 56 4.89 13.12 11.95
N ASN A 57 5.06 14.01 12.93
CA ASN A 57 5.91 15.20 12.81
C ASN A 57 7.32 14.93 12.25
N PRO A 58 8.04 13.85 12.63
CA PRO A 58 9.38 13.60 12.10
C PRO A 58 9.44 13.33 10.59
N PHE A 59 8.31 13.05 9.95
CA PHE A 59 8.23 12.72 8.53
C PHE A 59 7.80 13.90 7.66
N GLU A 60 7.41 15.02 8.28
CA GLU A 60 6.95 16.25 7.58
C GLU A 60 5.88 15.97 6.50
N THR A 61 5.01 14.99 6.77
CA THR A 61 3.91 14.65 5.85
C THR A 61 2.74 15.60 6.02
N ASP A 62 2.18 16.04 4.91
CA ASP A 62 0.93 16.81 4.88
C ASP A 62 -0.14 16.09 4.05
N TRP A 63 -1.27 16.76 3.80
CA TRP A 63 -2.35 16.21 2.99
C TRP A 63 -2.05 16.21 1.48
N ASN A 64 -1.04 16.96 1.01
CA ASN A 64 -0.76 17.13 -0.42
C ASN A 64 0.08 15.95 -0.93
N LYS A 65 -0.42 15.22 -1.93
CA LYS A 65 0.19 13.96 -2.41
C LYS A 65 0.59 14.05 -3.88
N PRO A 66 1.43 15.02 -4.29
CA PRO A 66 1.77 15.24 -5.70
C PRO A 66 2.52 14.04 -6.30
N PHE A 67 3.19 13.23 -5.47
CA PHE A 67 3.90 12.03 -5.92
C PHE A 67 2.98 11.03 -6.63
N ILE A 68 1.68 10.99 -6.32
CA ILE A 68 0.71 10.07 -6.93
C ILE A 68 0.65 10.27 -8.45
N GLU A 69 0.66 11.52 -8.92
CA GLU A 69 0.62 11.80 -10.35
C GLU A 69 2.01 11.75 -11.01
N VAL A 70 3.06 12.09 -10.27
CA VAL A 70 4.43 12.18 -10.79
C VAL A 70 5.05 10.80 -11.06
N VAL A 71 4.76 9.80 -10.23
CA VAL A 71 5.35 8.47 -10.43
C VAL A 71 4.91 7.83 -11.76
N PRO A 72 5.79 7.06 -12.42
CA PRO A 72 5.44 6.37 -13.66
C PRO A 72 4.41 5.25 -13.42
N TRP A 73 4.42 4.65 -12.23
CA TRP A 73 3.52 3.55 -11.87
C TRP A 73 3.04 3.67 -10.42
N ILE A 74 1.78 3.30 -10.20
CA ILE A 74 1.25 2.97 -8.88
C ILE A 74 0.84 1.51 -8.89
N ILE A 75 1.19 0.78 -7.83
CA ILE A 75 0.68 -0.56 -7.57
C ILE A 75 -0.35 -0.42 -6.45
N VAL A 76 -1.63 -0.64 -6.74
CA VAL A 76 -2.66 -0.75 -5.71
C VAL A 76 -2.84 -2.22 -5.36
N VAL A 77 -2.50 -2.57 -4.13
CA VAL A 77 -2.63 -3.93 -3.60
C VAL A 77 -4.04 -4.07 -3.02
N PHE A 78 -4.81 -5.01 -3.52
CA PHE A 78 -6.08 -5.43 -2.94
C PHE A 78 -5.93 -6.78 -2.26
N LYS A 79 -6.63 -6.95 -1.15
CA LYS A 79 -6.83 -8.25 -0.51
C LYS A 79 -8.18 -8.83 -0.92
N ARG A 80 -8.19 -10.11 -1.29
CA ARG A 80 -9.41 -10.87 -1.62
C ARG A 80 -9.93 -11.52 -0.33
N VAL A 81 -10.95 -10.94 0.28
CA VAL A 81 -11.50 -11.40 1.57
C VAL A 81 -12.18 -12.76 1.42
N TYR A 82 -12.74 -13.02 0.25
CA TYR A 82 -13.37 -14.27 -0.12
C TYR A 82 -13.30 -14.45 -1.65
N GLU A 83 -13.52 -15.68 -2.09
CA GLU A 83 -13.76 -16.03 -3.49
C GLU A 83 -15.23 -16.29 -3.74
N LYS A 84 -15.68 -16.03 -4.97
CA LYS A 84 -17.02 -16.40 -5.41
C LYS A 84 -16.91 -17.33 -6.61
N THR A 85 -17.26 -18.60 -6.42
CA THR A 85 -17.29 -19.62 -7.48
C THR A 85 -18.68 -20.22 -7.52
N ASP A 86 -19.28 -20.31 -8.71
CA ASP A 86 -20.64 -20.83 -8.92
C ASP A 86 -21.73 -20.18 -8.05
N GLY A 87 -21.55 -18.90 -7.71
CA GLY A 87 -22.46 -18.15 -6.86
C GLY A 87 -22.22 -18.32 -5.36
N GLU A 88 -21.43 -19.31 -4.95
CA GLU A 88 -21.09 -19.58 -3.56
C GLU A 88 -19.86 -18.80 -3.10
N LYS A 89 -19.88 -18.38 -1.83
CA LYS A 89 -18.80 -17.63 -1.19
C LYS A 89 -17.87 -18.58 -0.45
N HIS A 90 -16.60 -18.60 -0.84
CA HIS A 90 -15.54 -19.34 -0.15
C HIS A 90 -14.58 -18.37 0.54
N ASN A 91 -14.51 -18.41 1.86
CA ASN A 91 -13.64 -17.51 2.61
C ASN A 91 -12.16 -17.83 2.36
N ASN A 92 -11.35 -16.78 2.30
CA ASN A 92 -9.90 -16.89 2.38
C ASN A 92 -9.45 -16.78 3.84
N TYR A 93 -8.33 -17.42 4.19
CA TYR A 93 -7.82 -17.50 5.57
C TYR A 93 -6.54 -16.68 5.73
N TYR A 94 -6.35 -16.06 6.90
CA TYR A 94 -5.17 -15.25 7.23
C TYR A 94 -4.81 -14.26 6.11
N VAL A 95 -5.84 -13.57 5.62
CA VAL A 95 -5.76 -12.74 4.41
C VAL A 95 -4.81 -11.56 4.62
N ASN A 96 -4.88 -10.90 5.78
CA ASN A 96 -4.03 -9.74 6.07
C ASN A 96 -2.56 -10.15 6.17
N GLU A 97 -2.28 -11.28 6.81
CA GLU A 97 -0.95 -11.85 6.97
C GLU A 97 -0.38 -12.25 5.61
N SER A 98 -1.16 -12.97 4.80
CA SER A 98 -0.77 -13.42 3.46
C SER A 98 -0.43 -12.24 2.55
N VAL A 99 -1.32 -11.23 2.48
CA VAL A 99 -1.12 -10.05 1.63
C VAL A 99 -0.02 -9.14 2.17
N GLY A 100 0.14 -9.06 3.50
CA GLY A 100 1.26 -8.38 4.15
C GLY A 100 2.62 -8.97 3.75
N ILE A 101 2.76 -10.31 3.79
CA ILE A 101 3.98 -11.00 3.36
C ILE A 101 4.24 -10.75 1.86
N ALA A 102 3.22 -10.88 1.01
CA ALA A 102 3.33 -10.59 -0.42
C ALA A 102 3.78 -9.15 -0.68
N THR A 103 3.30 -8.19 0.10
CA THR A 103 3.73 -6.79 0.00
C THR A 103 5.16 -6.60 0.52
N GLY A 104 5.58 -7.30 1.58
CA GLY A 104 6.99 -7.31 2.01
C GLY A 104 7.93 -7.80 0.91
N MET A 105 7.57 -8.89 0.22
CA MET A 105 8.33 -9.40 -0.93
C MET A 105 8.28 -8.45 -2.13
N LEU A 106 7.15 -7.76 -2.34
CA LEU A 106 7.02 -6.70 -3.35
C LEU A 106 8.04 -5.58 -3.11
N LEU A 107 8.10 -5.05 -1.88
CA LEU A 107 9.01 -3.96 -1.50
C LEU A 107 10.48 -4.39 -1.64
N ALA A 108 10.82 -5.61 -1.23
CA ALA A 108 12.15 -6.18 -1.44
C ALA A 108 12.51 -6.28 -2.93
N ALA A 109 11.56 -6.70 -3.78
CA ALA A 109 11.78 -6.80 -5.21
C ALA A 109 11.89 -5.44 -5.91
N ILE A 110 11.14 -4.43 -5.47
CA ILE A 110 11.26 -3.04 -5.94
C ILE A 110 12.68 -2.53 -5.66
N HIS A 111 13.14 -2.70 -4.42
CA HIS A 111 14.48 -2.26 -4.02
C HIS A 111 15.58 -2.99 -4.80
N ASN A 112 15.47 -4.32 -4.93
CA ASN A 112 16.41 -5.13 -5.70
C ASN A 112 16.47 -4.73 -7.19
N ALA A 113 15.38 -4.20 -7.75
CA ALA A 113 15.35 -3.70 -9.11
C ALA A 113 15.96 -2.28 -9.27
N GLY A 114 16.46 -1.68 -8.20
CA GLY A 114 17.03 -0.32 -8.22
C GLY A 114 15.97 0.80 -8.21
N LEU A 115 14.73 0.48 -7.85
CA LEU A 115 13.62 1.45 -7.74
C LEU A 115 13.34 1.79 -6.28
N VAL A 116 12.59 2.87 -6.06
CA VAL A 116 12.08 3.28 -4.76
C VAL A 116 10.56 3.28 -4.74
N SER A 117 10.00 3.26 -3.54
CA SER A 117 8.55 3.29 -3.33
C SER A 117 8.19 3.89 -1.98
N LEU A 118 6.95 4.37 -1.87
CA LEU A 118 6.31 4.71 -0.61
C LEU A 118 5.24 3.65 -0.28
N THR A 119 5.16 3.21 0.98
CA THR A 119 4.03 2.39 1.44
C THR A 119 2.95 3.33 1.97
N HIS A 120 1.88 3.54 1.20
CA HIS A 120 0.85 4.55 1.48
C HIS A 120 -0.51 3.92 1.78
N THR A 121 -1.19 4.43 2.81
CA THR A 121 -2.54 4.02 3.21
C THR A 121 -3.45 5.24 3.27
N PRO A 122 -4.07 5.67 2.15
CA PRO A 122 -5.01 6.79 2.15
C PRO A 122 -6.34 6.32 2.76
N SER A 123 -6.36 6.07 4.06
CA SER A 123 -7.52 5.51 4.76
C SER A 123 -8.55 6.61 5.08
N PRO A 124 -9.85 6.31 4.93
CA PRO A 124 -10.47 5.12 4.35
C PRO A 124 -10.25 4.96 2.82
N MET A 125 -9.90 3.75 2.39
CA MET A 125 -9.46 3.46 1.01
C MET A 125 -10.58 2.96 0.07
N ASN A 126 -11.85 3.16 0.41
CA ASN A 126 -12.97 2.60 -0.36
C ASN A 126 -13.02 3.18 -1.79
N PHE A 127 -12.65 4.45 -1.95
CA PHE A 127 -12.57 5.12 -3.25
C PHE A 127 -11.67 4.39 -4.27
N LEU A 128 -10.64 3.67 -3.81
CA LEU A 128 -9.76 2.90 -4.70
C LEU A 128 -10.52 1.75 -5.36
N ALA A 129 -11.42 1.09 -4.63
CA ALA A 129 -12.23 0.00 -5.20
C ALA A 129 -13.18 0.55 -6.27
N GLU A 130 -13.79 1.71 -6.04
CA GLU A 130 -14.72 2.37 -6.97
C GLU A 130 -14.00 2.87 -8.23
N ILE A 131 -12.89 3.60 -8.07
CA ILE A 131 -12.10 4.12 -9.20
C ILE A 131 -11.62 2.99 -10.11
N MET A 132 -11.23 1.86 -9.52
CA MET A 132 -10.63 0.72 -10.22
C MET A 132 -11.64 -0.38 -10.55
N ASN A 133 -12.94 -0.15 -10.31
CA ASN A 133 -14.04 -1.08 -10.54
C ASN A 133 -13.74 -2.49 -9.98
N ARG A 134 -13.33 -2.56 -8.72
CA ARG A 134 -13.02 -3.83 -8.04
C ARG A 134 -14.28 -4.49 -7.46
N PRO A 135 -14.36 -5.82 -7.46
CA PRO A 135 -15.50 -6.52 -6.88
C PRO A 135 -15.56 -6.32 -5.36
N GLU A 136 -16.75 -6.49 -4.77
CA GLU A 136 -16.97 -6.37 -3.31
C GLU A 136 -16.14 -7.36 -2.47
N SER A 137 -15.69 -8.45 -3.09
CA SER A 137 -14.77 -9.41 -2.46
C SER A 137 -13.37 -8.85 -2.22
N GLU A 138 -13.00 -7.76 -2.90
CA GLU A 138 -11.72 -7.12 -2.79
C GLU A 138 -11.79 -5.85 -1.95
N ARG A 139 -10.79 -5.68 -1.08
CA ARG A 139 -10.60 -4.47 -0.28
C ARG A 139 -9.21 -3.94 -0.51
N ALA A 140 -9.08 -2.63 -0.71
CA ALA A 140 -7.78 -2.00 -0.82
C ALA A 140 -6.95 -2.28 0.44
N PHE A 141 -5.69 -2.64 0.24
CA PHE A 141 -4.73 -2.97 1.29
C PHE A 141 -3.63 -1.93 1.37
N LEU A 142 -2.97 -1.62 0.24
CA LEU A 142 -1.93 -0.60 0.17
C LEU A 142 -1.91 0.09 -1.20
N LEU A 143 -1.51 1.35 -1.21
CA LEU A 143 -1.16 2.10 -2.41
C LEU A 143 0.37 2.29 -2.44
N ILE A 144 1.02 1.81 -3.50
CA ILE A 144 2.48 1.70 -3.60
C ILE A 144 2.95 2.46 -4.85
N PRO A 145 3.26 3.77 -4.77
CA PRO A 145 3.84 4.55 -5.85
C PRO A 145 5.27 4.09 -6.12
N VAL A 146 5.64 3.77 -7.36
CA VAL A 146 6.95 3.19 -7.71
C VAL A 146 7.62 3.99 -8.82
N GLY A 147 8.91 4.26 -8.65
CA GLY A 147 9.74 4.93 -9.66
C GLY A 147 11.19 5.12 -9.23
N TYR A 148 11.91 5.95 -9.97
CA TYR A 148 13.20 6.48 -9.50
C TYR A 148 12.98 7.65 -8.55
N PRO A 149 13.88 7.87 -7.57
CA PRO A 149 13.84 9.07 -6.76
C PRO A 149 14.10 10.30 -7.64
N LYS A 150 13.59 11.46 -7.23
CA LYS A 150 14.03 12.75 -7.79
C LYS A 150 15.52 12.97 -7.43
N GLU A 151 16.21 13.76 -8.24
CA GLU A 151 17.65 14.06 -8.05
C GLU A 151 17.97 14.61 -6.65
N HIS A 152 17.05 15.40 -6.08
CA HIS A 152 17.18 15.97 -4.73
C HIS A 152 16.11 15.41 -3.79
N ALA A 153 15.78 14.13 -3.90
CA ALA A 153 14.86 13.49 -2.96
C ALA A 153 15.50 13.41 -1.57
N GLU A 154 14.80 13.91 -0.56
CA GLU A 154 15.20 13.83 0.84
C GLU A 154 14.41 12.74 1.57
N VAL A 155 15.00 12.23 2.66
CA VAL A 155 14.35 11.31 3.60
C VAL A 155 14.65 11.78 5.02
N PRO A 156 13.73 11.58 5.98
CA PRO A 156 13.99 11.98 7.35
C PRO A 156 15.14 11.17 7.94
N ASP A 157 15.95 11.79 8.80
CA ASP A 157 17.05 11.12 9.49
C ASP A 157 16.52 10.24 10.64
N ILE A 158 16.00 9.08 10.28
CA ILE A 158 15.48 8.07 11.21
C ILE A 158 16.46 6.91 11.36
N LYS A 159 16.55 6.35 12.57
CA LYS A 159 17.34 5.14 12.84
C LYS A 159 16.41 3.96 13.13
N ARG A 160 16.74 2.80 12.55
CA ARG A 160 16.09 1.55 12.93
C ARG A 160 16.60 1.09 14.28
N LYS A 161 15.76 0.38 15.03
CA LYS A 161 16.14 -0.34 16.25
C LYS A 161 17.31 -1.28 15.96
N ALA A 162 18.20 -1.44 16.93
CA ALA A 162 19.29 -2.41 16.87
C ALA A 162 18.73 -3.85 16.94
N LEU A 163 19.49 -4.83 16.45
CA LEU A 163 19.08 -6.23 16.45
C LEU A 163 18.65 -6.73 17.84
N LYS A 164 19.42 -6.37 18.88
CA LYS A 164 19.14 -6.74 20.28
C LYS A 164 17.79 -6.22 20.83
N GLU A 165 17.19 -5.24 20.16
CA GLU A 165 15.88 -4.68 20.54
C GLU A 165 14.71 -5.37 19.84
N ILE A 166 14.99 -6.21 18.83
CA ILE A 166 13.97 -6.87 18.00
C ILE A 166 14.10 -8.40 17.98
N ILE A 167 15.04 -8.97 18.74
CA ILE A 167 15.23 -10.42 18.89
C ILE A 167 15.23 -10.83 20.36
N SER A 168 14.52 -11.93 20.65
CA SER A 168 14.52 -12.59 21.96
C SER A 168 14.87 -14.06 21.78
N TYR A 169 15.68 -14.59 22.69
CA TYR A 169 16.06 -16.00 22.74
C TYR A 169 15.43 -16.62 23.98
N PHE A 170 14.84 -17.82 23.84
CA PHE A 170 14.22 -18.59 24.90
C PHE A 170 14.84 -19.98 24.95
#